data_AF-X1FQZ0-F1
#
_entry.id   AF-X1FQZ0-F1
#
_cell.length_a   1.000
_cell.length_b   1.000
_cell.length_c   1.000
_cell.angle_alpha   90.00
_cell.angle_beta   90.00
_cell.angle_gamma   90.00
#
_symmetry.space_group_name_H-M   'P 1'
#
loop_
_entity.id
_entity.type
_entity.pdbx_description
1 polymer ?
#
loop_
_entity_poly.entity_id
_entity_poly.type
_entity_poly.pdbx_seq_one_letter_code
_entity_poly.pdbx_strand_id
1 'polypeptide(L)'
;GVERFVRWVGDRRWVTNRRQAQLVPFILGVLITVESSITSLVAGTVGRPLTDRYRVSREKLAYICDSTSAPICILVPFNGWGAMVIGLLAVQGVESPVAVLLSSLVWNFYAVVAILVLLVTILAGWEVGPMKRAERRVRDEGKLMADGAHPLVGEDVLGAETLEGLSPRPVNLVLPVLTMILSIVAGIYLTGRAVAPEGAGLWEIIQASSGSTAVLWAVIASLVVLAILNVRLRFRKNPGQARMAGQTLRRCSGQALRRCSGQAFLDLIFKGMGGMIPV
;
A
#
# COMPACT_ATOMS: atom_id res chain seq x y z
N GLY A 1 -7.19 2.19 19.70
CA GLY A 1 -7.33 0.79 19.24
C GLY A 1 -5.97 0.17 18.99
N VAL A 2 -5.27 0.64 17.95
CA VAL A 2 -3.93 0.20 17.58
C VAL A 2 -2.90 0.44 18.69
N GLU A 3 -2.88 1.60 19.34
CA GLU A 3 -1.96 1.85 20.48
C GLU A 3 -2.11 0.85 21.65
N ARG A 4 -3.33 0.39 21.92
CA ARG A 4 -3.61 -0.57 23.00
C ARG A 4 -3.20 -1.99 22.60
N PHE A 5 -3.35 -2.34 21.32
CA PHE A 5 -2.81 -3.58 20.75
C PHE A 5 -1.27 -3.56 20.73
N VAL A 6 -0.66 -2.42 20.37
CA VAL A 6 0.80 -2.22 20.39
C VAL A 6 1.37 -2.30 21.82
N ARG A 7 0.70 -1.70 22.82
CA ARG A 7 1.08 -1.89 24.24
C ARG A 7 0.90 -3.34 24.70
N TRP A 8 -0.20 -3.99 24.32
CA TRP A 8 -0.48 -5.38 24.69
C TRP A 8 0.51 -6.40 24.06
N VAL A 9 0.94 -6.17 22.81
CA VAL A 9 2.00 -6.95 22.17
C VAL A 9 3.38 -6.61 22.78
N GLY A 10 3.61 -5.33 23.12
CA GLY A 10 4.86 -4.87 23.75
C GLY A 10 5.10 -5.37 25.18
N ASP A 11 4.03 -5.72 25.91
CA ASP A 11 4.08 -6.32 27.25
C ASP A 11 4.35 -7.83 27.21
N ARG A 12 4.04 -8.50 26.10
CA ARG A 12 4.47 -9.89 25.88
C ARG A 12 5.94 -9.90 25.54
N ARG A 13 6.77 -10.47 26.43
CA ARG A 13 8.24 -10.64 26.30
C ARG A 13 8.67 -11.60 25.16
N TRP A 14 8.02 -11.58 24.00
CA TRP A 14 8.37 -12.43 22.86
C TRP A 14 9.66 -11.98 22.19
N VAL A 15 9.96 -10.69 22.28
CA VAL A 15 11.24 -10.09 21.85
C VAL A 15 11.99 -9.66 23.09
N THR A 16 13.12 -10.32 23.37
CA THR A 16 13.99 -10.05 24.53
C THR A 16 15.34 -9.47 24.14
N ASN A 17 15.72 -9.52 22.86
CA ASN A 17 17.01 -9.03 22.38
C ASN A 17 16.93 -8.32 21.03
N ARG A 18 17.99 -7.58 20.71
CA ARG A 18 18.15 -6.81 19.45
C ARG A 18 18.02 -7.66 18.19
N ARG A 19 18.44 -8.94 18.23
CA ARG A 19 18.33 -9.85 17.08
C ARG A 19 16.89 -10.28 16.84
N GLN A 20 16.17 -10.67 17.89
CA GLN A 20 14.76 -11.03 17.82
C GLN A 20 13.90 -9.86 17.32
N ALA A 21 14.25 -8.62 17.70
CA ALA A 21 13.54 -7.43 17.21
C ALA A 21 13.64 -7.26 15.68
N GLN A 22 14.74 -7.71 15.08
CA GLN A 22 14.96 -7.71 13.63
C GLN A 22 14.40 -8.96 12.95
N LEU A 23 14.38 -10.10 13.65
CA LEU A 23 13.81 -11.34 13.13
C LEU A 23 12.29 -11.27 12.96
N VAL A 24 11.57 -10.49 13.78
CA VAL A 24 10.12 -10.32 13.62
C VAL A 24 9.75 -9.73 12.24
N PRO A 25 10.24 -8.54 11.83
CA PRO A 25 9.96 -8.02 10.50
C PRO A 25 10.51 -8.91 9.38
N PHE A 26 11.63 -9.61 9.61
CA PHE A 26 12.15 -10.59 8.65
C PHE A 26 11.16 -11.76 8.43
N ILE A 27 10.68 -12.39 9.51
CA ILE A 27 9.72 -13.51 9.44
C ILE A 27 8.40 -13.05 8.83
N LEU A 28 7.92 -11.85 9.17
CA LEU A 28 6.74 -11.27 8.54
C LEU A 28 6.93 -11.12 7.03
N GLY A 29 8.09 -10.65 6.59
CA GLY A 29 8.44 -10.56 5.18
C GLY A 29 8.49 -11.93 4.47
N VAL A 30 8.92 -12.98 5.18
CA VAL A 30 8.93 -14.35 4.65
C VAL A 30 7.53 -14.95 4.55
N LEU A 31 6.65 -14.66 5.52
CA LEU A 31 5.32 -15.25 5.57
C LEU A 31 4.30 -14.52 4.68
N ILE A 32 4.43 -13.21 4.54
CA ILE A 32 3.56 -12.39 3.71
C ILE A 32 4.20 -12.34 2.33
N THR A 33 3.82 -13.26 1.43
CA THR A 33 4.38 -13.32 0.06
C THR A 33 3.39 -12.88 -1.01
N VAL A 34 2.25 -12.31 -0.59
CA VAL A 34 1.13 -11.94 -1.47
C VAL A 34 1.54 -10.86 -2.47
N GLU A 35 2.19 -9.79 -1.99
CA GLU A 35 2.58 -8.63 -2.79
C GLU A 35 3.68 -7.84 -2.06
N SER A 36 4.69 -7.36 -2.79
CA SER A 36 5.90 -6.77 -2.21
C SER A 36 5.64 -5.46 -1.45
N SER A 37 4.70 -4.63 -1.91
CA SER A 37 4.39 -3.34 -1.27
C SER A 37 3.62 -3.53 0.05
N ILE A 38 2.63 -4.43 0.08
CA ILE A 38 1.93 -4.82 1.30
C ILE A 38 2.91 -5.43 2.31
N THR A 39 3.82 -6.28 1.84
CA THR A 39 4.80 -6.94 2.68
C THR A 39 5.73 -5.94 3.38
N SER A 40 6.30 -4.99 2.63
CA SER A 40 7.16 -3.95 3.20
C SER A 40 6.40 -3.01 4.13
N LEU A 41 5.14 -2.69 3.82
CA LEU A 41 4.27 -1.88 4.69
C LEU A 41 3.96 -2.59 6.02
N VAL A 42 3.54 -3.86 5.98
CA VAL A 42 3.18 -4.62 7.18
C VAL A 42 4.43 -4.89 8.03
N ALA A 43 5.52 -5.35 7.41
CA ALA A 43 6.78 -5.58 8.11
C ALA A 43 7.34 -4.29 8.72
N GLY A 44 7.25 -3.16 8.01
CA GLY A 44 7.70 -1.86 8.50
C GLY A 44 6.84 -1.31 9.65
N THR A 45 5.51 -1.38 9.52
CA THR A 45 4.56 -0.92 10.55
C THR A 45 4.67 -1.72 11.85
N VAL A 46 4.82 -3.04 11.76
CA VAL A 46 5.00 -3.92 12.93
C VAL A 46 6.43 -3.86 13.46
N GLY A 47 7.42 -3.79 12.58
CA GLY A 47 8.84 -3.80 12.92
C GLY A 47 9.29 -2.53 13.62
N ARG A 48 8.84 -1.34 13.18
CA ARG A 48 9.27 -0.04 13.70
C ARG A 48 9.21 0.10 15.22
N PRO A 49 8.08 -0.12 15.91
CA PRO A 49 8.04 0.01 17.37
C PRO A 49 8.94 -1.02 18.09
N LEU A 50 9.15 -2.20 17.49
CA LEU A 50 10.01 -3.24 18.05
C LEU A 50 11.50 -2.88 17.88
N THR A 51 11.91 -2.46 16.69
CA THR A 51 13.30 -2.09 16.40
C THR A 51 13.72 -0.80 17.10
N ASP A 52 12.81 0.17 17.23
CA ASP A 52 13.06 1.43 17.92
C ASP A 52 13.34 1.18 19.42
N ARG A 53 12.60 0.26 20.06
CA ARG A 53 12.82 -0.14 21.47
C ARG A 53 14.20 -0.75 21.72
N TYR A 54 14.75 -1.47 20.74
CA TYR A 54 16.06 -2.14 20.82
C TYR A 54 17.19 -1.32 20.18
N ARG A 55 16.95 -0.03 19.91
CA ARG A 55 17.92 0.92 19.34
C ARG A 55 18.53 0.43 18.04
N VAL A 56 17.72 -0.14 17.15
CA VAL A 56 18.13 -0.49 15.78
C VAL A 56 17.85 0.71 14.88
N SER A 57 18.79 1.05 13.99
CA SER A 57 18.62 2.15 13.04
C SER A 57 17.42 1.93 12.13
N ARG A 58 16.73 3.02 11.75
CA ARG A 58 15.57 2.93 10.84
C ARG A 58 16.01 2.51 9.43
N GLU A 59 17.23 2.84 9.05
CA GLU A 59 17.89 2.38 7.82
C GLU A 59 18.01 0.86 7.77
N LYS A 60 18.35 0.22 8.91
CA LYS A 60 18.43 -1.25 8.99
C LYS A 60 17.06 -1.91 8.93
N LEU A 61 16.04 -1.30 9.56
CA LEU A 61 14.66 -1.77 9.39
C LEU A 61 14.20 -1.68 7.93
N ALA A 62 14.49 -0.55 7.26
CA ALA A 62 14.16 -0.37 5.85
C ALA A 62 14.86 -1.43 4.99
N TYR A 63 16.14 -1.71 5.26
CA TYR A 63 16.89 -2.78 4.59
C TYR A 63 16.25 -4.17 4.79
N ILE A 64 15.79 -4.50 6.00
CA ILE A 64 15.06 -5.76 6.28
C ILE A 64 13.76 -5.83 5.47
N CYS A 65 12.97 -4.76 5.46
CA CYS A 65 11.68 -4.72 4.76
C CYS A 65 11.85 -4.84 3.24
N ASP A 66 12.82 -4.12 2.68
CA ASP A 66 13.12 -4.15 1.25
C ASP A 66 13.66 -5.53 0.82
N SER A 67 14.67 -6.03 1.52
CA SER A 67 15.35 -7.30 1.20
C SER A 67 14.49 -8.55 1.44
N THR A 68 13.40 -8.46 2.20
CA THR A 68 12.43 -9.55 2.32
C THR A 68 11.28 -9.43 1.34
N SER A 69 10.85 -8.22 0.99
CA SER A 69 9.69 -8.02 0.12
C SER A 69 9.88 -8.60 -1.29
N ALA A 70 10.72 -7.98 -2.13
CA ALA A 70 10.89 -8.40 -3.52
C ALA A 70 11.58 -9.77 -3.68
N PRO A 71 12.67 -10.09 -2.96
CA PRO A 71 13.36 -11.38 -3.09
C PRO A 71 12.50 -12.59 -2.74
N ILE A 72 11.64 -12.50 -1.73
CA ILE A 72 10.81 -13.64 -1.33
C ILE A 72 9.61 -13.78 -2.26
N CYS A 73 9.03 -12.66 -2.71
CA CYS A 73 7.95 -12.68 -3.70
C CYS A 73 8.33 -13.41 -5.00
N ILE A 74 9.57 -13.31 -5.46
CA ILE A 74 10.00 -14.03 -6.67
C ILE A 74 10.36 -15.50 -6.41
N LEU A 75 10.82 -15.84 -5.20
CA LEU A 75 11.16 -17.21 -4.82
C LEU A 75 9.94 -18.08 -4.50
N VAL A 76 8.83 -17.47 -4.08
CA VAL A 76 7.58 -18.16 -3.75
C VAL A 76 6.54 -17.78 -4.82
N PRO A 77 6.44 -18.52 -5.94
CA PRO A 77 5.62 -18.15 -7.10
C PRO A 77 4.11 -18.41 -6.91
N PHE A 78 3.60 -18.34 -5.67
CA PHE A 78 2.19 -18.48 -5.33
C PHE A 78 1.52 -17.11 -5.17
N ASN A 79 1.89 -16.15 -6.02
CA ASN A 79 1.43 -14.76 -5.97
C ASN A 79 1.30 -14.17 -7.38
N GLY A 80 0.97 -12.86 -7.45
CA GLY A 80 0.81 -12.14 -8.71
C GLY A 80 2.06 -12.14 -9.60
N TRP A 81 3.26 -12.15 -9.02
CA TRP A 81 4.52 -12.23 -9.77
C TRP A 81 4.70 -13.59 -10.43
N GLY A 82 4.43 -14.69 -9.71
CA GLY A 82 4.48 -16.03 -10.27
C GLY A 82 3.50 -16.20 -11.44
N ALA A 83 2.25 -15.74 -11.27
CA ALA A 83 1.23 -15.78 -12.32
C ALA A 83 1.64 -14.96 -13.56
N MET A 84 2.24 -13.78 -13.37
CA MET A 84 2.75 -12.95 -14.46
C MET A 84 3.82 -13.70 -15.27
N VAL A 85 4.82 -14.30 -14.60
CA VAL A 85 5.91 -15.01 -15.30
C VAL A 85 5.39 -16.24 -16.04
N ILE A 86 4.48 -17.01 -15.44
CA ILE A 86 3.82 -18.14 -16.10
C ILE A 86 3.08 -17.67 -17.36
N GLY A 87 2.31 -16.57 -17.25
CA GLY A 87 1.60 -15.99 -18.39
C GLY A 87 2.54 -15.53 -19.50
N LEU A 88 3.66 -14.92 -19.15
CA LEU A 88 4.68 -14.50 -20.13
C LEU A 88 5.31 -15.70 -20.83
N LEU A 89 5.71 -16.73 -20.09
CA LEU A 89 6.28 -17.96 -20.64
C LEU A 89 5.30 -18.69 -21.56
N ALA A 90 4.01 -18.69 -21.23
CA ALA A 90 2.97 -19.26 -22.08
C ALA A 90 2.85 -18.50 -23.41
N VAL A 91 2.89 -17.16 -23.39
CA VAL A 91 2.86 -16.32 -24.61
C VAL A 91 4.11 -16.55 -25.47
N GLN A 92 5.25 -16.86 -24.86
CA GLN A 92 6.51 -17.17 -25.56
C GLN A 92 6.57 -18.60 -26.12
N GLY A 93 5.53 -19.43 -25.95
CA GLY A 93 5.46 -20.78 -26.49
C GLY A 93 6.25 -21.83 -25.73
N VAL A 94 6.57 -21.59 -24.45
CA VAL A 94 7.25 -22.57 -23.60
C VAL A 94 6.28 -23.71 -23.25
N GLU A 95 6.65 -24.97 -23.54
CA GLU A 95 5.78 -26.14 -23.36
C GLU A 95 5.33 -26.36 -21.90
N SER A 96 6.21 -26.06 -20.92
CA SER A 96 5.89 -26.18 -19.49
C SER A 96 6.28 -24.93 -18.71
N PRO A 97 5.46 -23.85 -18.79
CA PRO A 97 5.75 -22.57 -18.13
C PRO A 97 5.97 -22.70 -16.62
N VAL A 98 5.19 -23.56 -15.97
CA VAL A 98 5.26 -23.79 -14.52
C VAL A 98 6.53 -24.54 -14.14
N ALA A 99 6.89 -25.62 -14.85
CA ALA A 99 8.11 -26.38 -14.55
C ALA A 99 9.36 -25.54 -14.82
N VAL A 100 9.36 -24.77 -15.91
CA VAL A 100 10.44 -23.84 -16.23
C VAL A 100 10.58 -22.78 -15.14
N LEU A 101 9.48 -22.16 -14.69
CA LEU A 101 9.51 -21.22 -13.58
C LEU A 101 10.12 -21.85 -12.32
N LEU A 102 9.63 -23.02 -11.89
CA LEU A 102 10.13 -23.70 -10.69
C LEU A 102 11.62 -24.05 -10.79
N SER A 103 12.07 -24.52 -11.95
CA SER A 103 13.50 -24.80 -12.20
C SER A 103 14.36 -23.54 -12.22
N SER A 104 13.80 -22.41 -12.65
CA SER A 104 14.49 -21.11 -12.73
C SER A 104 14.68 -20.45 -11.36
N LEU A 105 13.90 -20.82 -10.35
CA LEU A 105 13.96 -20.21 -9.01
C LEU A 105 15.36 -20.31 -8.38
N VAL A 106 16.03 -21.46 -8.56
CA VAL A 106 17.39 -21.70 -8.02
C VAL A 106 18.42 -20.78 -8.67
N TRP A 107 18.18 -20.37 -9.91
CA TRP A 107 19.05 -19.46 -10.67
C TRP A 107 18.81 -17.98 -10.34
N ASN A 108 17.88 -17.68 -9.42
CA ASN A 108 17.66 -16.31 -8.95
C ASN A 108 18.72 -15.91 -7.91
N PHE A 109 19.96 -15.77 -8.38
CA PHE A 109 21.11 -15.47 -7.53
C PHE A 109 20.93 -14.21 -6.70
N TYR A 110 20.29 -13.18 -7.27
CA TYR A 110 20.01 -11.96 -6.54
C TYR A 110 19.13 -12.22 -5.31
N ALA A 111 17.99 -12.89 -5.48
CA ALA A 111 17.07 -13.14 -4.38
C ALA A 111 17.70 -14.01 -3.28
N VAL A 112 18.38 -15.08 -3.69
CA VAL A 112 19.07 -16.00 -2.77
C VAL A 112 20.17 -15.27 -2.00
N VAL A 113 21.05 -14.54 -2.69
CA VAL A 113 22.15 -13.82 -2.05
C VAL A 113 21.63 -12.69 -1.16
N ALA A 114 20.61 -11.94 -1.57
CA ALA A 114 20.03 -10.87 -0.77
C ALA A 114 19.49 -11.38 0.57
N ILE A 115 18.74 -12.49 0.55
CA ILE A 115 18.20 -13.12 1.78
C ILE A 115 19.35 -13.66 2.66
N LEU A 116 20.36 -14.28 2.06
CA LEU A 116 21.52 -14.79 2.80
C LEU A 116 22.30 -13.66 3.47
N VAL A 117 22.62 -12.59 2.74
CA VAL A 117 23.32 -11.41 3.28
C VAL A 117 22.48 -10.76 4.38
N LEU A 118 21.17 -10.65 4.19
CA LEU A 118 20.27 -10.13 5.21
C LEU A 118 20.29 -10.99 6.48
N LEU A 119 20.21 -12.32 6.33
CA LEU A 119 20.24 -13.24 7.47
C LEU A 119 21.58 -13.14 8.22
N VAL A 120 22.70 -13.07 7.51
CA VAL A 120 24.02 -12.83 8.10
C VAL A 120 24.07 -11.47 8.81
N THR A 121 23.51 -10.42 8.21
CA THR A 121 23.42 -9.09 8.81
C THR A 121 22.66 -9.11 10.14
N ILE A 122 21.55 -9.86 10.22
CA ILE A 122 20.73 -9.98 11.44
C ILE A 122 21.41 -10.86 12.50
N LEU A 123 21.92 -12.02 12.11
CA LEU A 123 22.45 -13.03 13.04
C LEU A 123 23.87 -12.70 13.51
N ALA A 124 24.77 -12.42 12.57
CA ALA A 124 26.17 -12.10 12.86
C ALA A 124 26.38 -10.63 13.22
N GLY A 125 25.39 -9.75 12.99
CA GLY A 125 25.56 -8.31 13.16
C GLY A 125 26.56 -7.74 12.14
N TRP A 126 26.65 -8.36 10.97
CA TRP A 126 27.61 -7.96 9.95
C TRP A 126 27.10 -6.71 9.21
N GLU A 127 27.64 -5.56 9.57
CA GLU A 127 27.24 -4.26 9.02
C GLU A 127 28.35 -3.75 8.10
N VAL A 128 28.02 -3.59 6.81
CA VAL A 128 28.97 -3.15 5.79
C VAL A 128 28.66 -1.71 5.34
N GLY A 129 29.72 -0.94 5.08
CA GLY A 129 29.63 0.39 4.48
C GLY A 129 28.74 1.37 5.26
N PRO A 130 27.72 1.99 4.63
CA PRO A 130 26.90 3.01 5.26
C PRO A 130 26.07 2.48 6.44
N MET A 131 25.69 1.20 6.42
CA MET A 131 24.92 0.58 7.51
C MET A 131 25.70 0.59 8.83
N LYS A 132 27.02 0.34 8.76
CA LYS A 132 27.91 0.39 9.94
C LYS A 132 27.94 1.79 10.57
N ARG A 133 27.89 2.84 9.75
CA ARG A 133 27.84 4.24 10.23
C ARG A 133 26.50 4.52 10.90
N ALA A 134 25.40 4.06 10.30
CA ALA A 134 24.06 4.23 10.88
C ALA A 134 23.93 3.52 12.24
N GLU A 135 24.38 2.26 12.34
CA GLU A 135 24.32 1.52 13.60
C GLU A 135 25.29 2.07 14.65
N ARG A 136 26.47 2.58 14.26
CA ARG A 136 27.37 3.32 15.16
C ARG A 136 26.72 4.60 15.68
N ARG A 137 26.07 5.39 14.82
CA ARG A 137 25.32 6.60 15.21
C ARG A 137 24.26 6.27 16.27
N VAL A 138 23.50 5.19 16.09
CA VAL A 138 22.51 4.78 17.08
C VAL A 138 23.16 4.35 18.41
N ARG A 139 24.31 3.67 18.35
CA ARG A 139 25.01 3.21 19.56
C ARG A 139 25.67 4.34 20.35
N ASP A 140 26.30 5.28 19.65
CA ASP A 140 27.12 6.32 20.24
C ASP A 140 26.29 7.57 20.60
N GLU A 141 25.32 7.94 19.75
CA GLU A 141 24.53 9.17 19.91
C GLU A 141 23.07 8.90 20.32
N GLY A 142 22.62 7.64 20.26
CA GLY A 142 21.22 7.29 20.57
C GLY A 142 20.20 7.73 19.51
N LYS A 143 20.62 8.42 18.44
CA LYS A 143 19.75 8.87 17.36
C LYS A 143 19.34 7.69 16.49
N LEU A 144 18.05 7.52 16.18
CA LEU A 144 17.55 6.43 15.32
C LEU A 144 17.60 6.76 13.82
N MET A 145 17.62 8.04 13.45
CA MET A 145 17.74 8.52 12.06
C MET A 145 18.88 9.51 11.90
N ALA A 146 19.44 9.55 10.68
CA ALA A 146 20.47 10.53 10.31
C ALA A 146 19.91 11.97 10.38
N ASP A 147 20.79 12.93 10.69
CA ASP A 147 20.43 14.34 10.70
C ASP A 147 20.02 14.76 9.27
N GLY A 148 18.85 15.39 9.12
CA GLY A 148 18.27 15.74 7.81
C GLY A 148 17.56 14.60 7.08
N ALA A 149 17.35 13.43 7.71
CA ALA A 149 16.55 12.37 7.12
C ALA A 149 15.06 12.77 7.00
N HIS A 150 14.50 12.63 5.80
CA HIS A 150 13.07 12.82 5.54
C HIS A 150 12.39 11.45 5.42
N PRO A 151 11.75 10.93 6.49
CA PRO A 151 11.02 9.67 6.39
C PRO A 151 9.86 9.82 5.39
N LEU A 152 9.77 8.87 4.43
CA LEU A 152 8.68 8.80 3.45
C LEU A 152 7.29 8.67 4.09
N VAL A 153 7.23 8.10 5.29
CA VAL A 153 6.03 7.98 6.10
C VAL A 153 6.23 8.82 7.35
N GLY A 154 5.59 9.98 7.38
CA GLY A 154 5.60 10.86 8.54
C GLY A 154 5.08 10.15 9.79
N GLU A 155 5.56 10.58 10.96
CA GLU A 155 5.18 9.99 12.26
C GLU A 155 3.67 10.10 12.53
N ASP A 156 3.03 11.08 11.90
CA ASP A 156 1.60 11.38 11.82
C ASP A 156 0.76 10.36 11.03
N VAL A 157 1.36 9.57 10.13
CA VAL A 157 0.63 8.58 9.32
C VAL A 157 0.49 7.24 10.05
N LEU A 158 1.48 6.84 10.84
CA LEU A 158 1.45 5.60 11.62
C LEU A 158 0.66 5.75 12.92
N GLY A 159 0.71 6.92 13.54
CA GLY A 159 -0.25 7.35 14.54
C GLY A 159 -1.30 8.20 13.86
N ALA A 160 -2.24 7.58 13.15
CA ALA A 160 -3.35 8.30 12.51
C ALA A 160 -4.03 9.21 13.54
N GLU A 161 -3.62 10.48 13.61
CA GLU A 161 -4.32 11.48 14.39
C GLU A 161 -5.67 11.66 13.70
N THR A 162 -6.67 10.99 14.26
CA THR A 162 -8.05 11.20 13.88
C THR A 162 -8.31 12.69 14.01
N LEU A 163 -8.60 13.36 12.89
CA LEU A 163 -9.01 14.76 12.86
C LEU A 163 -9.93 15.05 14.05
N GLU A 164 -9.48 15.92 14.96
CA GLU A 164 -10.22 16.24 16.19
C GLU A 164 -11.70 16.54 15.88
N GLY A 165 -12.60 15.88 16.60
CA GLY A 165 -14.06 16.04 16.45
C GLY A 165 -14.75 15.10 15.46
N LEU A 166 -14.05 14.16 14.81
CA LEU A 166 -14.68 13.13 13.98
C LEU A 166 -14.65 11.76 14.67
N SER A 167 -15.83 11.21 14.94
CA SER A 167 -15.92 9.81 15.37
C SER A 167 -15.56 8.88 14.20
N PRO A 168 -14.61 7.94 14.37
CA PRO A 168 -14.29 6.96 13.34
C PRO A 168 -15.53 6.10 13.09
N ARG A 169 -16.09 6.20 11.87
CA ARG A 169 -17.25 5.40 11.46
C ARG A 169 -16.78 4.24 10.58
N PRO A 170 -17.13 2.98 10.89
CA PRO A 170 -16.70 1.83 10.09
C PRO A 170 -17.18 1.89 8.65
N VAL A 171 -18.31 2.58 8.38
CA VAL A 171 -18.84 2.83 7.04
C VAL A 171 -17.82 3.51 6.11
N ASN A 172 -16.94 4.37 6.64
CA ASN A 172 -15.93 5.07 5.83
C ASN A 172 -14.84 4.13 5.28
N LEU A 173 -14.64 2.97 5.92
CA LEU A 173 -13.73 1.92 5.46
C LEU A 173 -14.50 0.85 4.66
N VAL A 174 -15.64 0.41 5.18
CA VAL A 174 -16.42 -0.70 4.61
C VAL A 174 -17.02 -0.34 3.26
N LEU A 175 -17.53 0.88 3.06
CA LEU A 175 -18.21 1.25 1.82
C LEU A 175 -17.27 1.29 0.59
N PRO A 176 -16.09 1.94 0.63
CA PRO A 176 -15.15 1.88 -0.50
C PRO A 176 -14.66 0.45 -0.78
N VAL A 177 -14.37 -0.33 0.26
CA VAL A 177 -13.91 -1.72 0.12
C VAL A 177 -15.00 -2.60 -0.52
N LEU A 178 -16.24 -2.51 -0.06
CA LEU A 178 -17.36 -3.24 -0.67
C LEU A 178 -17.60 -2.81 -2.11
N THR A 179 -17.53 -1.50 -2.40
CA THR A 179 -17.66 -0.98 -3.77
C THR A 179 -16.59 -1.56 -4.67
N MET A 180 -15.35 -1.68 -4.19
CA MET A 180 -14.25 -2.31 -4.92
C MET A 180 -14.56 -3.78 -5.21
N ILE A 181 -14.94 -4.56 -4.20
CA ILE A 181 -15.26 -5.99 -4.36
C ILE A 181 -16.39 -6.21 -5.37
N LEU A 182 -17.48 -5.45 -5.23
CA LEU A 182 -18.63 -5.57 -6.14
C LEU A 182 -18.29 -5.13 -7.56
N SER A 183 -17.49 -4.08 -7.71
CA SER A 183 -17.02 -3.62 -9.03
C SER A 183 -16.09 -4.62 -9.70
N ILE A 184 -15.26 -5.36 -8.96
CA ILE A 184 -14.43 -6.44 -9.53
C ILE A 184 -15.33 -7.55 -10.10
N VAL A 185 -16.30 -8.02 -9.31
CA VAL A 185 -17.23 -9.07 -9.75
C VAL A 185 -18.03 -8.61 -10.97
N ALA A 186 -18.54 -7.38 -10.95
CA ALA A 186 -19.25 -6.79 -12.08
C ALA A 186 -18.33 -6.63 -13.31
N GLY A 187 -17.10 -6.17 -13.13
CA GLY A 187 -16.13 -5.98 -14.21
C GLY A 187 -15.75 -7.30 -14.89
N ILE A 188 -15.52 -8.36 -14.11
CA ILE A 188 -15.28 -9.72 -14.62
C ILE A 188 -16.47 -10.20 -15.44
N TYR A 189 -17.69 -10.04 -14.92
CA TYR A 189 -18.90 -10.47 -15.61
C TYR A 189 -19.14 -9.69 -16.91
N LEU A 190 -19.04 -8.36 -16.88
CA LEU A 190 -19.30 -7.50 -18.05
C LEU A 190 -18.26 -7.70 -19.15
N THR A 191 -16.97 -7.78 -18.81
CA THR A 191 -15.91 -7.99 -19.79
C THR A 191 -15.94 -9.41 -20.36
N GLY A 192 -16.25 -10.41 -19.52
CA GLY A 192 -16.43 -11.78 -19.96
C GLY A 192 -17.62 -11.95 -20.91
N ARG A 193 -18.77 -11.35 -20.60
CA ARG A 193 -19.98 -11.43 -21.45
C ARG A 193 -19.81 -10.76 -22.81
N ALA A 194 -18.94 -9.77 -22.93
CA ALA A 194 -18.67 -9.10 -24.19
C ALA A 194 -17.88 -9.96 -25.19
N VAL A 195 -17.14 -10.97 -24.69
CA VAL A 195 -16.26 -11.83 -25.50
C VAL A 195 -16.82 -13.26 -25.61
N ALA A 196 -17.55 -13.72 -24.60
CA ALA A 196 -18.07 -15.08 -24.56
C ALA A 196 -19.17 -15.34 -25.61
N PRO A 197 -19.26 -16.57 -26.17
CA PRO A 197 -20.33 -16.95 -27.10
C PRO A 197 -21.74 -16.79 -26.51
N GLU A 198 -22.75 -16.62 -27.39
CA GLU A 198 -24.15 -16.62 -26.96
C GLU A 198 -24.53 -17.98 -26.36
N GLY A 199 -25.07 -17.96 -25.14
CA GLY A 199 -25.40 -19.17 -24.36
C GLY A 199 -24.27 -19.72 -23.47
N ALA A 200 -23.10 -19.05 -23.43
CA ALA A 200 -21.97 -19.47 -22.60
C ALA A 200 -22.32 -19.54 -21.10
N GLY A 201 -21.81 -20.56 -20.43
CA GLY A 201 -21.97 -20.76 -18.99
C GLY A 201 -21.19 -19.73 -18.18
N LEU A 202 -21.51 -19.59 -16.88
CA LEU A 202 -20.84 -18.65 -15.98
C LEU A 202 -19.31 -18.87 -15.95
N TRP A 203 -18.86 -20.12 -16.02
CA TRP A 203 -17.44 -20.47 -16.00
C TRP A 203 -16.70 -19.97 -17.26
N GLU A 204 -17.31 -20.12 -18.43
CA GLU A 204 -16.73 -19.66 -19.71
C GLU A 204 -16.66 -18.14 -19.78
N ILE A 205 -17.69 -17.45 -19.27
CA ILE A 205 -17.70 -15.99 -19.14
C ILE A 205 -16.53 -15.52 -18.27
N ILE A 206 -16.28 -16.17 -17.13
CA ILE A 206 -15.18 -15.82 -16.24
C ILE A 206 -13.83 -16.07 -16.93
N GLN A 207 -13.66 -17.17 -17.64
CA GLN A 207 -12.43 -17.47 -18.36
C GLN A 207 -12.13 -16.50 -19.50
N ALA A 208 -13.17 -15.99 -20.19
CA ALA A 208 -13.02 -15.02 -21.26
C ALA A 208 -12.85 -13.56 -20.76
N SER A 209 -13.00 -13.32 -19.45
CA SER A 209 -12.95 -11.98 -18.87
C SER A 209 -11.54 -11.39 -18.80
N SER A 210 -11.47 -10.05 -18.72
CA SER A 210 -10.21 -9.33 -18.52
C SER A 210 -10.11 -8.83 -17.08
N GLY A 211 -9.35 -9.57 -16.27
CA GLY A 211 -9.13 -9.24 -14.86
C GLY A 211 -8.48 -7.87 -14.65
N SER A 212 -7.57 -7.45 -15.52
CA SER A 212 -6.90 -6.14 -15.43
C SER A 212 -7.88 -4.98 -15.58
N THR A 213 -8.80 -5.06 -16.55
CA THR A 213 -9.84 -4.03 -16.73
C THR A 213 -10.86 -4.01 -15.61
N ALA A 214 -11.23 -5.19 -15.07
CA ALA A 214 -12.14 -5.29 -13.95
C ALA A 214 -11.56 -4.62 -12.68
N VAL A 215 -10.27 -4.87 -12.40
CA VAL A 215 -9.56 -4.24 -11.28
C VAL A 215 -9.45 -2.73 -11.49
N LEU A 216 -9.13 -2.26 -12.71
CA LEU A 216 -9.07 -0.84 -13.02
C LEU A 216 -10.38 -0.11 -12.70
N TRP A 217 -11.51 -0.62 -13.19
CA TRP A 217 -12.82 -0.05 -12.91
C TRP A 217 -13.16 -0.06 -11.42
N ALA A 218 -12.81 -1.13 -10.72
CA ALA A 218 -13.05 -1.24 -9.29
C ALA A 218 -12.26 -0.23 -8.45
N VAL A 219 -10.99 0.00 -8.77
CA VAL A 219 -10.17 1.01 -8.09
C VAL A 219 -10.74 2.40 -8.35
N ILE A 220 -11.09 2.73 -9.59
CA ILE A 220 -11.70 4.03 -9.93
C ILE A 220 -13.02 4.24 -9.17
N ALA A 221 -13.91 3.24 -9.16
CA ALA A 221 -15.19 3.32 -8.46
C ALA A 221 -14.99 3.50 -6.93
N SER A 222 -14.05 2.76 -6.34
CA SER A 222 -13.70 2.89 -4.92
C SER A 222 -13.15 4.28 -4.57
N LEU A 223 -12.26 4.81 -5.40
CA LEU A 223 -11.70 6.16 -5.24
C LEU A 223 -12.79 7.24 -5.34
N VAL A 224 -13.74 7.09 -6.27
CA VAL A 224 -14.88 8.01 -6.40
C VAL A 224 -15.76 7.97 -5.15
N VAL A 225 -16.08 6.78 -4.63
CA VAL A 225 -16.86 6.65 -3.39
C VAL A 225 -16.11 7.27 -2.21
N LEU A 226 -14.81 7.02 -2.09
CA LEU A 226 -13.98 7.61 -1.04
C LEU A 226 -13.94 9.14 -1.14
N ALA A 227 -13.81 9.69 -2.35
CA ALA A 227 -13.85 11.13 -2.59
C ALA A 227 -15.20 11.73 -2.16
N ILE A 228 -16.31 11.10 -2.52
CA ILE A 228 -17.66 11.54 -2.12
C ILE A 228 -17.82 11.53 -0.60
N LEU A 229 -17.36 10.46 0.06
CA LEU A 229 -17.41 10.37 1.52
C LEU A 229 -16.56 11.45 2.19
N ASN A 230 -15.33 11.66 1.71
CA ASN A 230 -14.43 12.69 2.25
C ASN A 230 -15.00 14.10 2.07
N VAL A 231 -15.56 14.40 0.90
CA VAL A 231 -16.22 15.69 0.64
C VAL A 231 -17.42 15.88 1.57
N ARG A 232 -18.26 14.86 1.75
CA ARG A 232 -19.39 14.90 2.71
C ARG A 232 -18.93 15.12 4.15
N LEU A 233 -17.85 14.46 4.58
CA LEU A 233 -17.29 14.62 5.93
C LEU A 233 -16.72 16.02 6.14
N ARG A 234 -16.02 16.58 5.14
CA ARG A 234 -15.51 17.96 5.18
C ARG A 234 -16.65 18.98 5.27
N PHE A 235 -17.72 18.82 4.47
CA PHE A 235 -18.89 19.69 4.56
C PHE A 235 -19.63 19.57 5.90
N ARG A 236 -19.64 18.39 6.53
CA ARG A 236 -20.24 18.20 7.86
C ARG A 236 -19.41 18.83 8.98
N LYS A 237 -18.08 18.89 8.84
CA LYS A 237 -17.17 19.53 9.80
C LYS A 237 -17.15 21.05 9.66
N ASN A 238 -17.27 21.59 8.44
CA ASN A 238 -17.31 23.03 8.15
C ASN A 238 -18.64 23.47 7.51
N PRO A 239 -19.72 23.65 8.29
CA PRO A 239 -21.01 24.12 7.77
C PRO A 239 -20.95 25.53 7.14
N GLY A 240 -19.96 26.36 7.52
CA GLY A 240 -19.69 27.66 6.89
C GLY A 240 -19.18 27.53 5.44
N GLN A 241 -18.39 26.52 5.13
CA GLN A 241 -17.92 26.24 3.76
C GLN A 241 -19.06 25.70 2.87
N ALA A 242 -20.00 24.92 3.43
CA ALA A 242 -21.21 24.50 2.72
C ALA A 242 -22.12 25.69 2.36
N ARG A 243 -22.26 26.67 3.27
CA ARG A 243 -23.00 27.92 3.01
C ARG A 243 -22.31 28.78 1.96
N MET A 244 -20.98 28.91 1.98
CA MET A 244 -20.25 29.63 0.93
C MET A 244 -20.32 28.92 -0.42
N ALA A 245 -20.15 27.59 -0.49
CA ALA A 245 -20.33 26.84 -1.73
C ALA A 245 -21.76 26.98 -2.30
N GLY A 246 -22.78 26.94 -1.44
CA GLY A 246 -24.17 27.18 -1.83
C GLY A 246 -24.45 28.62 -2.27
N GLN A 247 -23.82 29.62 -1.64
CA GLN A 247 -23.93 31.03 -2.05
C GLN A 247 -23.18 31.31 -3.36
N THR A 248 -22.02 30.68 -3.58
CA THR A 248 -21.26 30.78 -4.83
C THR A 248 -21.99 30.06 -5.96
N LEU A 249 -22.58 28.89 -5.72
CA LEU A 249 -23.44 28.20 -6.70
C LEU A 249 -24.71 29.00 -7.03
N ARG A 250 -25.33 29.70 -6.06
CA ARG A 250 -26.45 30.62 -6.32
C ARG A 250 -26.02 31.89 -7.07
N ARG A 251 -24.83 32.44 -6.80
CA ARG A 251 -24.26 33.56 -7.57
C ARG A 251 -23.91 33.12 -8.99
N CYS A 252 -23.39 31.91 -9.16
CA CYS A 252 -23.15 31.31 -10.47
C CYS A 252 -24.46 30.94 -11.17
N SER A 253 -25.52 30.47 -10.51
CA SER A 253 -26.81 30.23 -11.18
C SER A 253 -27.45 31.55 -11.66
N GLY A 254 -27.19 32.66 -10.96
CA GLY A 254 -27.59 34.00 -11.40
C GLY A 254 -26.74 34.58 -12.55
N GLN A 255 -25.46 34.21 -12.65
CA GLN A 255 -24.54 34.70 -13.70
C GLN A 255 -24.34 33.74 -14.89
N ALA A 256 -24.56 32.43 -14.72
CA ALA A 256 -24.33 31.38 -15.73
C ALA A 256 -25.40 31.36 -16.82
N LEU A 257 -26.53 32.05 -16.63
CA LEU A 257 -27.50 32.28 -17.70
C LEU A 257 -27.02 33.27 -18.77
N ARG A 258 -25.86 33.93 -18.60
CA ARG A 258 -25.36 34.91 -19.59
C ARG A 258 -24.03 34.59 -20.27
N ARG A 259 -23.18 33.68 -19.77
CA ARG A 259 -21.94 33.29 -20.47
C ARG A 259 -21.53 31.84 -20.12
N CYS A 260 -22.01 30.89 -20.93
CA CYS A 260 -21.44 29.54 -20.96
C CYS A 260 -20.14 29.54 -21.79
N SER A 261 -19.01 29.37 -21.11
CA SER A 261 -17.81 28.73 -21.68
C SER A 261 -17.33 27.73 -20.64
N GLY A 262 -17.23 26.45 -21.03
CA GLY A 262 -16.89 25.32 -20.15
C GLY A 262 -15.55 25.45 -19.42
N GLN A 263 -14.69 26.38 -19.84
CA GLN A 263 -13.40 26.68 -19.20
C GLN A 263 -13.54 27.32 -17.82
N ALA A 264 -14.58 28.15 -17.60
CA ALA A 264 -14.78 28.81 -16.31
C ALA A 264 -15.18 27.85 -15.18
N PHE A 265 -15.81 26.71 -15.52
CA PHE A 265 -16.18 25.67 -14.57
C PHE A 265 -14.96 24.84 -14.13
N LEU A 266 -14.07 24.51 -15.08
CA LEU A 266 -12.83 23.80 -14.80
C LEU A 266 -11.83 24.66 -14.01
N ASP A 267 -11.70 25.94 -14.36
CA ASP A 267 -10.84 26.87 -13.62
C ASP A 267 -11.31 27.09 -12.18
N LEU A 268 -12.61 26.97 -11.89
CA LEU A 268 -13.13 27.12 -10.54
C LEU A 268 -12.87 25.88 -9.66
N ILE A 269 -12.89 24.67 -10.24
CA ILE A 269 -12.47 23.44 -9.55
C ILE A 269 -10.98 23.54 -9.21
N PHE A 270 -10.15 23.98 -10.15
CA PHE A 270 -8.71 24.12 -9.93
C PHE A 270 -8.35 25.30 -9.00
N LYS A 271 -8.98 26.47 -9.10
CA LYS A 271 -8.75 27.58 -8.14
C LYS A 271 -9.28 27.28 -6.74
N GLY A 272 -10.36 26.52 -6.63
CA GLY A 272 -10.82 25.98 -5.35
C GLY A 272 -9.77 25.07 -4.72
N MET A 273 -9.11 24.23 -5.52
CA MET A 273 -8.04 23.32 -5.08
C MET A 273 -6.68 24.03 -4.86
N GLY A 274 -6.38 25.09 -5.60
CA GLY A 274 -5.07 25.78 -5.58
C GLY A 274 -4.76 26.58 -4.31
N GLY A 275 -5.75 26.84 -3.45
CA GLY A 275 -5.54 27.39 -2.11
C GLY A 275 -5.36 26.33 -1.01
N MET A 276 -5.36 25.04 -1.36
CA MET A 276 -5.37 23.90 -0.43
C MET A 276 -4.10 23.04 -0.49
N ILE A 277 -2.95 23.66 -0.78
CA ILE A 277 -1.63 23.07 -0.51
C ILE A 277 -0.83 24.18 0.20
N PRO A 278 -0.65 24.15 1.53
CA PRO A 278 0.41 24.94 2.13
C PRO A 278 1.73 24.32 1.67
N VAL A 279 2.61 25.16 1.14
CA VAL A 279 4.04 24.85 1.02
C VAL A 279 4.59 24.54 2.41
#